data_AF-A0A7Y3K6L0-F1
#
_entry.id   AF-A0A7Y3K6L0-F1
#
_cell.length_a   1.000
_cell.length_b   1.000
_cell.length_c   1.000
_cell.angle_alpha   90.00
_cell.angle_beta   90.00
_cell.angle_gamma   90.00
#
_symmetry.space_group_name_H-M   'P 1'
#
loop_
_entity.id
_entity.type
_entity.pdbx_description
1 polymer ?
#
loop_
_entity_poly.entity_id
_entity_poly.type
_entity_poly.pdbx_seq_one_letter_code
_entity_poly.pdbx_strand_id
1 'polypeptide(L)'
;MGLLNKTVFRPSAVSASAATAEEPLREELLSIEQLEQLAGEMAAAWPGKPAVATGDRLLPRLAESQRVLLSAYQLVNEALNGGQHVSPAAEWLLDNYYLVEKQILLIRRHLPRRYSLELPQLSSGPLTGFPRVYGMVLALISHLDGRIDSEALDRFTGAYQKKAVLS
;
A
#
# COMPACT_ATOMS: atom_id res chain seq x y z
N MET A 1 23.37 -14.69 1.39
CA MET A 1 22.67 -14.99 2.66
C MET A 1 21.90 -13.72 3.01
N GLY A 2 20.68 -13.45 2.54
CA GLY A 2 19.52 -14.32 2.41
C GLY A 2 18.38 -13.81 3.31
N LEU A 3 18.19 -12.49 3.43
CA LEU A 3 17.17 -11.87 4.29
C LEU A 3 15.75 -11.91 3.67
N LEU A 4 15.65 -12.18 2.37
CA LEU A 4 14.39 -12.02 1.63
C LEU A 4 13.41 -13.18 1.76
N ASN A 5 13.75 -14.28 2.44
CA ASN A 5 12.98 -15.52 2.26
C ASN A 5 11.91 -15.84 3.31
N LYS A 6 11.60 -14.97 4.29
CA LYS A 6 10.47 -15.27 5.22
C LYS A 6 9.59 -14.12 5.73
N THR A 7 9.91 -12.84 5.54
CA THR A 7 9.24 -11.81 6.37
C THR A 7 8.64 -10.60 5.67
N VAL A 8 8.93 -10.34 4.39
CA VAL A 8 8.70 -8.97 3.86
C VAL A 8 7.24 -8.64 3.52
N PHE A 9 6.33 -9.62 3.41
CA PHE A 9 4.89 -9.32 3.32
C PHE A 9 4.05 -10.60 3.51
N ARG A 10 3.07 -10.61 4.42
CA ARG A 10 2.07 -11.68 4.56
C ARG A 10 0.64 -11.11 4.39
N PRO A 11 0.12 -10.99 3.16
CA PRO A 11 -1.30 -10.86 2.92
C PRO A 11 -1.87 -12.25 3.19
N SER A 12 -2.58 -12.35 4.31
CA SER A 12 -3.23 -13.59 4.69
C SER A 12 -4.12 -14.06 3.53
N ALA A 13 -3.93 -15.31 3.12
CA ALA A 13 -4.82 -15.99 2.20
C ALA A 13 -6.21 -16.04 2.84
N VAL A 14 -7.21 -15.64 2.05
CA VAL A 14 -8.63 -15.62 2.42
C VAL A 14 -9.02 -16.92 3.12
N SER A 15 -9.37 -16.83 4.40
CA SER A 15 -10.18 -17.81 5.09
C SER A 15 -11.20 -17.05 5.92
N ALA A 16 -12.47 -17.28 5.57
CA ALA A 16 -13.62 -16.60 6.13
C ALA A 16 -13.81 -17.00 7.61
N SER A 17 -13.48 -16.08 8.52
CA SER A 17 -14.04 -16.03 9.87
C SER A 17 -13.88 -14.59 10.40
N ALA A 18 -14.85 -14.13 11.16
CA ALA A 18 -14.99 -12.76 11.65
C ALA A 18 -13.68 -12.22 12.28
N ALA A 19 -13.32 -10.98 11.92
CA ALA A 19 -12.21 -10.19 12.45
C ALA A 19 -10.78 -10.63 12.09
N THR A 20 -10.45 -10.79 10.80
CA THR A 20 -9.06 -10.63 10.35
C THR A 20 -8.80 -9.16 10.04
N ALA A 21 -8.54 -8.35 11.06
CA ALA A 21 -7.96 -7.02 10.83
C ALA A 21 -6.63 -7.24 10.09
N GLU A 22 -6.45 -6.57 8.94
CA GLU A 22 -5.12 -6.50 8.31
C GLU A 22 -4.12 -6.03 9.37
N GLU A 23 -2.97 -6.70 9.49
CA GLU A 23 -1.93 -6.27 10.41
C GLU A 23 -1.52 -4.82 10.07
N PRO A 24 -1.21 -3.98 11.07
CA PRO A 24 -0.71 -2.63 10.80
C PRO A 24 0.47 -2.68 9.84
N LEU A 25 0.49 -1.79 8.85
CA LEU A 25 1.64 -1.61 7.94
C LEU A 25 2.81 -1.00 8.70
N ARG A 26 3.53 -1.83 9.46
CA ARG A 26 4.65 -1.42 10.30
C ARG A 26 5.73 -2.49 10.27
N GLU A 27 6.93 -2.06 9.92
CA GLU A 27 8.13 -2.87 9.94
C GLU A 27 9.24 -2.11 10.68
N GLU A 28 10.42 -2.71 10.81
CA GLU A 28 11.60 -2.01 11.33
C GLU A 28 11.88 -0.75 10.50
N LEU A 29 12.08 0.39 11.16
CA LEU A 29 12.38 1.65 10.47
C LEU A 29 13.76 1.57 9.83
N LEU A 30 13.84 1.96 8.56
CA LEU A 30 15.08 1.90 7.79
C LEU A 30 15.65 3.29 7.54
N SER A 31 16.97 3.40 7.56
CA SER A 31 17.68 4.57 7.04
C SER A 31 17.52 4.66 5.51
N ILE A 32 17.87 5.80 4.93
CA ILE A 32 17.86 6.00 3.47
C ILE A 32 18.76 4.98 2.78
N GLU A 33 19.94 4.70 3.32
CA GLU A 33 20.89 3.72 2.77
C GLU A 33 20.31 2.29 2.82
N GLN A 34 19.64 1.93 3.91
CA GLN A 34 18.97 0.64 4.05
C GLN A 34 17.79 0.51 3.08
N LEU A 35 17.04 1.60 2.85
CA LEU A 35 15.98 1.67 1.85
C LEU A 35 16.50 1.49 0.42
N GLU A 36 17.64 2.10 0.08
CA GLU A 36 18.30 1.90 -1.21
C GLU A 36 18.72 0.44 -1.41
N GLN A 37 19.28 -0.19 -0.37
CA GLN A 37 19.62 -1.61 -0.40
C GLN A 37 18.37 -2.48 -0.61
N LEU A 38 17.31 -2.23 0.17
CA LEU A 38 16.02 -2.92 0.04
C LEU A 38 15.45 -2.77 -1.37
N ALA A 39 15.43 -1.56 -1.93
CA ALA A 39 15.00 -1.31 -3.30
C ALA A 39 15.79 -2.14 -4.32
N GLY A 40 17.12 -2.21 -4.17
CA GLY A 40 17.98 -3.02 -5.01
C GLY A 40 17.74 -4.53 -4.86
N GLU A 41 17.34 -4.99 -3.68
CA GLU A 41 16.94 -6.37 -3.42
C GLU A 41 15.59 -6.70 -4.06
N MET A 42 14.60 -5.82 -3.91
CA MET A 42 13.28 -5.93 -4.53
C MET A 42 13.37 -5.95 -6.05
N ALA A 43 14.19 -5.09 -6.65
CA ALA A 43 14.38 -5.05 -8.10
C ALA A 43 14.94 -6.37 -8.66
N ALA A 44 15.82 -7.04 -7.92
CA ALA A 44 16.37 -8.35 -8.30
C ALA A 44 15.33 -9.47 -8.13
N ALA A 45 14.50 -9.40 -7.09
CA ALA A 45 13.47 -10.39 -6.80
C ALA A 45 12.23 -10.27 -7.69
N TRP A 46 11.94 -9.06 -8.21
CA TRP A 46 10.72 -8.74 -8.96
C TRP A 46 11.04 -8.34 -10.41
N PRO A 47 11.52 -9.29 -11.24
CA PRO A 47 11.83 -9.02 -12.63
C PRO A 47 10.56 -8.58 -13.36
N GLY A 48 10.65 -7.48 -14.10
CA GLY A 48 9.52 -6.91 -14.85
C GLY A 48 9.09 -7.87 -15.95
N LYS A 49 8.05 -8.66 -15.70
CA LYS A 49 7.34 -9.37 -16.77
C LYS A 49 6.18 -8.49 -17.24
N PRO A 50 5.85 -8.53 -18.54
CA PRO A 50 4.66 -7.87 -19.04
C PRO A 50 3.43 -8.41 -18.30
N ALA A 51 2.46 -7.52 -18.05
CA ALA A 51 1.25 -7.82 -17.28
C ALA A 51 0.64 -9.14 -17.76
N VAL A 52 0.78 -10.19 -16.95
CA VAL A 52 0.03 -11.43 -17.15
C VAL A 52 -1.42 -11.08 -16.87
N ALA A 53 -2.37 -11.61 -17.64
CA ALA A 53 -3.80 -11.31 -17.57
C ALA A 53 -4.47 -11.79 -16.27
N THR A 54 -3.92 -11.44 -15.10
CA THR A 54 -4.64 -11.45 -13.84
C THR A 54 -5.27 -10.07 -13.72
N GLY A 55 -6.59 -10.02 -13.65
CA GLY A 55 -7.36 -8.77 -13.76
C GLY A 55 -6.96 -7.70 -12.73
N ASP A 56 -7.61 -6.53 -12.86
CA ASP A 56 -7.30 -5.36 -12.05
C ASP A 56 -7.37 -5.64 -10.54
N ARG A 57 -6.29 -5.36 -9.80
CA ARG A 57 -6.22 -5.52 -8.33
C ARG A 57 -6.33 -4.21 -7.56
N LEU A 58 -5.90 -3.09 -8.16
CA LEU A 58 -5.82 -1.81 -7.45
C LEU A 58 -7.19 -1.14 -7.27
N LEU A 59 -8.06 -1.16 -8.28
CA LEU A 59 -9.37 -0.53 -8.16
C LEU A 59 -10.29 -1.28 -7.19
N PRO A 60 -10.35 -2.64 -7.18
CA PRO A 60 -11.04 -3.37 -6.12
C PRO A 60 -10.48 -3.06 -4.74
N ARG A 61 -9.14 -3.02 -4.59
CA ARG A 61 -8.50 -2.69 -3.30
C ARG A 61 -8.84 -1.28 -2.84
N LEU A 62 -8.85 -0.30 -3.75
CA LEU A 62 -9.25 1.09 -3.46
C LEU A 62 -10.72 1.19 -3.05
N ALA A 63 -11.61 0.45 -3.73
CA ALA A 63 -13.03 0.40 -3.38
C ALA A 63 -13.24 -0.21 -1.98
N GLU A 64 -12.48 -1.25 -1.66
CA GLU A 64 -12.48 -1.87 -0.34
C GLU A 64 -11.95 -0.92 0.74
N SER A 65 -10.83 -0.24 0.50
CA SER A 65 -10.32 0.81 1.40
C SER A 65 -11.35 1.91 1.64
N GLN A 66 -12.00 2.39 0.57
CA GLN A 66 -13.05 3.41 0.66
C GLN A 66 -14.20 2.95 1.56
N ARG A 67 -14.66 1.71 1.40
CA ARG A 67 -15.74 1.13 2.20
C ARG A 67 -15.38 1.06 3.68
N VAL A 68 -14.18 0.60 4.01
CA VAL A 68 -13.68 0.53 5.39
C VAL A 68 -13.54 1.93 6.00
N LEU A 69 -12.98 2.89 5.26
CA LEU A 69 -12.81 4.27 5.73
C LEU A 69 -14.16 4.96 5.96
N LEU A 70 -15.14 4.77 5.07
CA LEU A 70 -16.49 5.29 5.26
C LEU A 70 -17.17 4.69 6.49
N SER A 71 -17.06 3.37 6.66
CA SER A 71 -17.62 2.69 7.83
C SER A 71 -16.98 3.19 9.14
N ALA A 72 -15.67 3.40 9.16
CA ALA A 72 -14.97 3.95 10.32
C ALA A 72 -15.42 5.39 10.62
N TYR A 73 -15.53 6.23 9.58
CA TYR A 73 -16.03 7.60 9.72
C TYR A 73 -17.45 7.64 10.29
N GLN A 74 -18.37 6.81 9.76
CA GLN A 74 -19.75 6.73 10.24
C GLN A 74 -19.82 6.26 11.70
N LEU A 75 -19.08 5.21 12.04
CA LEU A 75 -19.02 4.66 13.40
C LEU A 75 -18.54 5.71 14.40
N VAL A 76 -17.47 6.45 14.08
CA VAL A 76 -16.92 7.49 14.94
C VAL A 76 -17.88 8.68 15.06
N ASN A 77 -18.53 9.07 13.97
CA ASN A 77 -19.50 10.15 13.96
C ASN A 77 -20.74 9.83 14.81
N GLU A 78 -21.24 8.59 14.74
CA GLU A 78 -22.33 8.10 15.59
C GLU A 78 -21.96 8.10 17.07
N ALA A 79 -20.75 7.62 17.42
CA ALA A 79 -20.24 7.63 18.79
C ALA A 79 -20.18 9.06 19.36
N LEU A 80 -19.64 10.01 18.58
CA LEU A 80 -19.53 11.41 18.98
C LEU A 80 -20.91 12.06 19.18
N ASN A 81 -21.85 11.84 18.25
CA ASN A 81 -23.22 12.35 18.38
C ASN A 81 -23.99 11.72 19.55
N GLY A 82 -23.61 10.50 19.95
CA GLY A 82 -24.10 9.83 21.16
C GLY A 82 -23.44 10.30 22.46
N GLY A 83 -22.56 11.31 22.42
CA GLY A 83 -21.87 11.85 23.58
C GLY A 83 -20.74 10.95 24.12
N GLN A 84 -20.27 9.99 23.33
CA GLN A 84 -19.15 9.13 23.72
C GLN A 84 -17.82 9.83 23.47
N HIS A 85 -16.82 9.52 24.30
CA HIS A 85 -15.45 9.92 24.03
C HIS A 85 -14.86 9.05 22.92
N VAL A 86 -14.25 9.70 21.94
CA VAL A 86 -13.51 9.06 20.84
C VAL A 86 -12.01 9.29 21.03
N SER A 87 -11.18 8.49 20.37
CA SER A 87 -9.72 8.66 20.46
C SER A 87 -9.26 9.86 19.62
N PRO A 88 -8.07 10.45 19.90
CA PRO A 88 -7.52 11.54 19.09
C PRO A 88 -7.36 11.16 17.60
N ALA A 89 -7.08 9.89 17.30
CA ALA A 89 -6.99 9.41 15.92
C ALA A 89 -8.37 9.38 15.22
N ALA A 90 -9.43 9.09 15.98
CA ALA A 90 -10.79 9.10 15.49
C ALA A 90 -11.29 10.54 15.25
N GLU A 91 -10.98 11.48 16.14
CA GLU A 91 -11.23 12.92 15.93
C GLU A 91 -10.52 13.42 14.66
N TRP A 92 -9.24 13.09 14.51
CA TRP A 92 -8.49 13.44 13.30
C TRP A 92 -9.16 12.90 12.03
N LEU A 93 -9.67 11.66 12.05
CA LEU A 93 -10.38 11.10 10.90
C LEU A 93 -11.63 11.91 10.56
N LEU A 94 -12.42 12.33 11.54
CA LEU A 94 -13.61 13.16 11.30
C LEU A 94 -13.24 14.49 10.65
N ASP A 95 -12.24 15.16 11.20
CA ASP A 95 -11.78 16.47 10.72
C ASP A 95 -11.21 16.39 9.30
N ASN A 96 -10.67 15.23 8.89
CA ASN A 96 -9.91 15.08 7.64
C ASN A 96 -10.57 14.17 6.61
N TYR A 97 -11.73 13.56 6.89
CA TYR A 97 -12.36 12.58 6.00
C TYR A 97 -12.60 13.14 4.58
N TYR A 98 -12.95 14.42 4.46
CA TYR A 98 -13.14 15.08 3.16
C TYR A 98 -11.88 15.08 2.29
N LEU A 99 -10.68 15.17 2.88
CA LEU A 99 -9.42 15.08 2.14
C LEU A 99 -9.21 13.66 1.63
N VAL A 100 -9.48 12.66 2.47
CA VAL A 100 -9.37 11.24 2.10
C VAL A 100 -10.33 10.91 0.95
N GLU A 101 -11.59 11.34 1.04
CA GLU A 101 -12.59 11.16 -0.02
C GLU A 101 -12.12 11.81 -1.33
N LYS A 102 -11.61 13.05 -1.26
CA LYS A 102 -11.06 13.75 -2.42
C LYS A 102 -9.90 12.98 -3.05
N GLN A 103 -9.00 12.39 -2.26
CA GLN A 103 -7.89 11.58 -2.79
C GLN A 103 -8.40 10.31 -3.49
N ILE A 104 -9.40 9.63 -2.93
CA ILE A 104 -10.01 8.45 -3.57
C ILE A 104 -10.59 8.82 -4.95
N LEU A 105 -11.30 9.94 -5.04
CA LEU A 105 -11.85 10.44 -6.31
C LEU A 105 -10.76 10.80 -7.32
N LEU A 106 -9.68 11.46 -6.88
CA LEU A 106 -8.54 11.79 -7.72
C LEU A 106 -7.83 10.55 -8.23
N ILE A 107 -7.60 9.55 -7.38
CA ILE A 107 -6.99 8.28 -7.78
C ILE A 107 -7.87 7.59 -8.81
N ARG A 108 -9.19 7.49 -8.62
CA ARG A 108 -10.09 6.88 -9.63
C ARG A 108 -10.03 7.58 -10.98
N ARG A 109 -9.89 8.91 -10.98
CA ARG A 109 -9.79 9.71 -12.21
C ARG A 109 -8.45 9.51 -12.92
N HIS A 110 -7.37 9.46 -12.16
CA HIS A 110 -6.00 9.43 -12.68
C HIS A 110 -5.42 8.01 -12.83
N LEU A 111 -6.09 7.00 -12.28
CA LEU A 111 -5.78 5.59 -12.42
C LEU A 111 -6.93 4.88 -13.16
N PRO A 112 -7.12 5.14 -14.47
CA PRO A 112 -8.16 4.46 -15.23
C PRO A 112 -7.86 2.95 -15.28
N ARG A 113 -8.91 2.13 -15.30
CA ARG A 113 -8.80 0.66 -15.29
C ARG A 113 -7.84 0.12 -16.35
N ARG A 114 -7.86 0.70 -17.55
CA ARG A 114 -6.95 0.29 -18.63
C ARG A 114 -5.48 0.49 -18.24
N TYR A 115 -5.13 1.64 -17.69
CA TYR A 115 -3.77 1.93 -17.25
C TYR A 115 -3.34 1.01 -16.11
N SER A 116 -4.21 0.77 -15.14
CA SER A 116 -3.92 -0.16 -14.03
C SER A 116 -3.66 -1.61 -14.50
N LEU A 117 -4.31 -2.05 -15.59
CA LEU A 117 -4.05 -3.34 -16.23
C LEU A 117 -2.72 -3.40 -17.00
N GLU A 118 -2.19 -2.25 -17.44
CA GLU A 118 -0.93 -2.16 -18.20
C GLU A 118 0.29 -2.20 -17.27
N LEU A 119 0.11 -2.00 -15.95
CA LEU A 119 1.20 -1.99 -14.98
C LEU A 119 1.87 -3.36 -14.83
N PRO A 120 3.22 -3.43 -14.78
CA PRO A 120 3.94 -4.69 -14.53
C PRO A 120 3.54 -5.31 -13.19
N GLN A 121 3.11 -6.57 -13.22
CA GLN A 121 2.61 -7.29 -12.05
C GLN A 121 3.66 -8.21 -11.44
N LEU A 122 3.55 -8.41 -10.13
CA LEU A 122 4.35 -9.40 -9.40
C LEU A 122 3.89 -10.81 -9.75
N SER A 123 4.86 -11.69 -10.02
CA SER A 123 4.59 -13.08 -10.47
C SER A 123 4.75 -14.13 -9.38
N SER A 124 5.21 -13.74 -8.19
CA SER A 124 5.46 -14.66 -7.10
C SER A 124 5.25 -14.00 -5.74
N GLY A 125 5.07 -14.88 -4.76
CA GLY A 125 4.95 -14.49 -3.38
C GLY A 125 3.60 -13.83 -3.06
N PRO A 126 3.56 -13.12 -1.94
CA PRO A 126 2.32 -12.68 -1.31
C PRO A 126 1.49 -11.69 -2.15
N LEU A 127 2.14 -10.78 -2.87
CA LEU A 127 1.51 -9.76 -3.71
C LEU A 127 1.33 -10.23 -5.16
N THR A 128 1.28 -11.54 -5.41
CA THR A 128 1.11 -12.07 -6.78
C THR A 128 -0.13 -11.45 -7.45
N GLY A 129 0.06 -10.90 -8.66
CA GLY A 129 -0.96 -10.22 -9.45
C GLY A 129 -1.15 -8.73 -9.11
N PHE A 130 -0.58 -8.22 -8.02
CA PHE A 130 -0.55 -6.78 -7.77
C PHE A 130 0.54 -6.10 -8.62
N PRO A 131 0.33 -4.83 -9.04
CA PRO A 131 1.37 -4.03 -9.65
C PRO A 131 2.59 -3.92 -8.75
N ARG A 132 3.77 -4.01 -9.34
CA ARG A 132 5.06 -3.93 -8.63
C ARG A 132 5.24 -2.62 -7.88
N VAL A 133 4.76 -1.52 -8.47
CA VAL A 133 4.75 -0.20 -7.83
C VAL A 133 3.94 -0.19 -6.52
N TYR A 134 2.88 -1.01 -6.43
CA TYR A 134 2.10 -1.14 -5.20
C TYR A 134 2.92 -1.80 -4.10
N GLY A 135 3.66 -2.87 -4.42
CA GLY A 135 4.57 -3.52 -3.46
C GLY A 135 5.70 -2.60 -3.00
N MET A 136 6.24 -1.77 -3.89
CA MET A 136 7.24 -0.76 -3.54
C MET A 136 6.69 0.29 -2.56
N VAL A 137 5.50 0.83 -2.83
CA VAL A 137 4.86 1.82 -1.96
C VAL A 137 4.51 1.22 -0.60
N LEU A 138 4.04 -0.03 -0.54
CA LEU A 138 3.80 -0.70 0.73
C LEU A 138 5.06 -0.86 1.56
N ALA A 139 6.19 -1.24 0.94
CA ALA A 139 7.47 -1.31 1.64
C ALA A 139 7.89 0.07 2.20
N LEU A 140 7.74 1.14 1.41
CA LEU A 140 8.02 2.51 1.88
C LEU A 140 7.12 2.90 3.05
N ILE A 141 5.81 2.68 2.96
CA ILE A 141 4.87 3.00 4.05
C ILE A 141 5.27 2.26 5.33
N SER A 142 5.54 0.96 5.24
CA SER A 142 5.88 0.12 6.40
C SER A 142 7.20 0.50 7.07
N HIS A 143 8.24 0.81 6.30
CA HIS A 143 9.58 1.12 6.82
C HIS A 143 9.80 2.60 7.16
N LEU A 144 8.87 3.49 6.78
CA LEU A 144 8.89 4.92 7.12
C LEU A 144 7.77 5.33 8.08
N ASP A 145 6.96 4.38 8.58
CA ASP A 145 5.77 4.65 9.41
C ASP A 145 4.84 5.69 8.77
N GLY A 146 4.67 5.59 7.43
CA GLY A 146 3.89 6.52 6.62
C GLY A 146 4.50 7.91 6.40
N ARG A 147 5.69 8.20 6.95
CA ARG A 147 6.39 9.49 6.77
C ARG A 147 7.23 9.48 5.50
N ILE A 148 6.56 9.62 4.36
CA ILE A 148 7.21 9.65 3.06
C ILE A 148 7.56 11.09 2.68
N ASP A 149 8.83 11.34 2.41
CA ASP A 149 9.32 12.58 1.79
C ASP A 149 9.91 12.31 0.39
N SER A 150 10.21 13.40 -0.33
CA SER A 150 10.74 13.31 -1.69
C SER A 150 12.14 12.71 -1.76
N GLU A 151 13.00 12.96 -0.76
CA GLU A 151 14.36 12.45 -0.78
C GLU A 151 14.37 10.92 -0.66
N ALA A 152 13.65 10.37 0.32
CA ALA A 152 13.53 8.93 0.50
C ALA A 152 12.92 8.25 -0.73
N LEU A 153 11.89 8.85 -1.33
CA LEU A 153 11.25 8.33 -2.54
C LEU A 153 12.20 8.34 -3.74
N ASP A 154 12.93 9.42 -3.98
CA ASP A 154 13.86 9.57 -5.09
C ASP A 154 15.05 8.59 -4.96
N ARG A 155 15.60 8.46 -3.76
CA ARG A 155 16.69 7.53 -3.46
C ARG A 155 16.25 6.08 -3.65
N PHE A 156 15.09 5.71 -3.10
CA PHE A 156 14.53 4.38 -3.22
C PHE A 156 14.23 4.01 -4.69
N THR A 157 13.55 4.88 -5.42
CA THR A 157 13.20 4.66 -6.82
C THR A 157 14.45 4.61 -7.71
N GLY A 158 15.42 5.50 -7.47
CA GLY A 158 16.70 5.49 -8.17
C GLY A 158 17.50 4.21 -7.92
N ALA A 159 17.58 3.73 -6.69
CA ALA A 159 18.25 2.47 -6.37
C ALA A 159 17.55 1.26 -7.01
N TYR A 160 16.22 1.27 -7.05
CA TYR A 160 15.42 0.25 -7.73
C TYR A 160 15.70 0.24 -9.25
N GLN A 161 15.65 1.42 -9.89
CA GLN A 161 15.80 1.58 -11.34
C GLN A 161 17.20 1.22 -11.86
N LYS A 162 18.24 1.28 -11.02
CA LYS A 162 19.58 0.78 -11.37
C LYS A 162 19.60 -0.70 -11.75
N LYS A 163 18.62 -1.49 -11.29
CA LYS A 163 18.52 -2.94 -11.56
C LYS A 163 17.30 -3.35 -12.35
N ALA A 164 16.19 -2.61 -12.28
CA ALA A 164 14.98 -2.91 -13.05
C ALA A 164 14.23 -1.63 -13.45
N VAL A 165 13.96 -1.46 -14.74
CA VAL A 165 13.23 -0.29 -15.27
C VAL A 165 11.80 -0.25 -14.70
N LEU A 166 11.39 0.92 -14.22
CA LEU A 166 9.98 1.25 -13.96
C LEU A 166 9.42 1.82 -15.25
N SER A 167 8.70 1.00 -16.01
CA SER A 167 7.91 1.38 -17.17
C SER A 167 6.44 1.49 -16.80
#